data_AF-A0AAV9PXD0-F1
#
_entry.id   AF-A0AAV9PXD0-F1
#
_cell.length_a   1.000
_cell.length_b   1.000
_cell.length_c   1.000
_cell.angle_alpha   90.00
_cell.angle_beta   90.00
_cell.angle_gamma   90.00
#
_symmetry.space_group_name_H-M   'P 1'
#
loop_
_entity.id
_entity.type
_entity.pdbx_description
1 polymer ?
#
loop_
_entity_poly.entity_id
_entity_poly.type
_entity_poly.pdbx_seq_one_letter_code
_entity_poly.pdbx_strand_id
1 'polypeptide(L)'
;MHYPSLLASTASALSLFLSIAAAQSYNTANVRLTFYSYVDNTDNLDGDCTANCNAGGTSGTLQLAMQCPGRSGLAGGIGTQDSPITAASAGDGLPVAECGSFYVPYLEKWFIYKDFCTDCQADPPHFDLFAGGMPDNNFCPNICACEDQLTPGGDTCIYTDISDGGGLTVSGSALFDGSNCNFSGSSASSC
;
A
#
# COMPACT_ATOMS: atom_id res chain seq x y z
N MET A 1 76.31 39.02 5.96
CA MET A 1 75.22 38.63 5.03
C MET A 1 74.71 37.26 5.46
N HIS A 2 73.59 37.22 6.16
CA HIS A 2 72.90 35.97 6.56
C HIS A 2 71.40 36.25 6.38
N TYR A 3 70.74 35.46 5.54
CA TYR A 3 69.28 35.45 5.37
C TYR A 3 68.74 34.19 6.06
N PRO A 4 67.69 34.26 6.89
CA PRO A 4 66.90 33.09 7.22
C PRO A 4 65.68 33.01 6.29
N SER A 5 65.52 31.87 5.63
CA SER A 5 64.34 31.54 4.82
C SER A 5 63.23 31.02 5.74
N LEU A 6 62.06 31.68 5.73
CA LEU A 6 60.84 31.19 6.37
C LEU A 6 60.20 30.09 5.50
N LEU A 7 59.98 28.92 6.08
CA LEU A 7 59.08 27.89 5.55
C LEU A 7 57.65 28.22 6.00
N ALA A 8 56.78 28.53 5.04
CA ALA A 8 55.35 28.66 5.25
C ALA A 8 54.68 27.28 5.16
N SER A 9 54.22 26.75 6.29
CA SER A 9 53.36 25.56 6.33
C SER A 9 51.92 25.95 5.99
N THR A 10 51.42 25.49 4.86
CA THR A 10 49.99 25.56 4.52
C THR A 10 49.26 24.42 5.22
N ALA A 11 48.42 24.76 6.19
CA ALA A 11 47.49 23.80 6.80
C ALA A 11 46.23 23.70 5.92
N SER A 12 46.04 22.56 5.24
CA SER A 12 44.79 22.24 4.56
C SER A 12 43.74 21.84 5.59
N ALA A 13 42.72 22.68 5.78
CA ALA A 13 41.57 22.37 6.60
C ALA A 13 40.62 21.45 5.83
N LEU A 14 40.58 20.16 6.22
CA LEU A 14 39.60 19.19 5.74
C LEU A 14 38.25 19.50 6.42
N SER A 15 37.30 20.09 5.69
CA SER A 15 35.94 20.31 6.19
C SER A 15 35.16 19.00 6.10
N LEU A 16 34.91 18.36 7.24
CA LEU A 16 34.03 17.20 7.34
C LEU A 16 32.58 17.69 7.28
N PHE A 17 31.89 17.45 6.17
CA PHE A 17 30.44 17.62 6.11
C PHE A 17 29.79 16.43 6.82
N LEU A 18 29.26 16.62 8.03
CA LEU A 18 28.35 15.67 8.66
C LEU A 18 26.99 15.79 7.97
N SER A 19 26.64 14.81 7.14
CA SER A 19 25.26 14.64 6.68
C SER A 19 24.44 14.11 7.84
N ILE A 20 23.56 14.95 8.41
CA ILE A 20 22.55 14.51 9.37
C ILE A 20 21.42 13.87 8.56
N ALA A 21 21.31 12.55 8.56
CA ALA A 21 20.11 11.88 8.07
C ALA A 21 18.95 12.26 9.01
N ALA A 22 17.92 12.92 8.49
CA ALA A 22 16.68 13.10 9.24
C ALA A 22 16.09 11.72 9.52
N ALA A 23 15.65 11.49 10.76
CA ALA A 23 14.93 10.26 11.10
C ALA A 23 13.55 10.31 10.43
N GLN A 24 13.19 9.23 9.73
CA GLN A 24 11.85 9.10 9.14
C GLN A 24 10.80 9.16 10.25
N SER A 25 9.80 10.03 10.08
CA SER A 25 8.66 10.11 10.98
C SER A 25 7.38 9.72 10.25
N TYR A 26 6.70 8.73 10.81
CA TYR A 26 5.37 8.29 10.42
C TYR A 26 4.56 7.98 11.68
N ASN A 27 3.24 8.10 11.56
CA ASN A 27 2.31 7.60 12.56
C ASN A 27 2.02 6.11 12.28
N THR A 28 1.56 5.38 13.30
CA THR A 28 1.14 3.99 13.16
C THR A 28 -0.29 3.81 13.63
N ALA A 29 -1.03 2.91 13.00
CA ALA A 29 -2.38 2.53 13.41
C ALA A 29 -2.61 1.03 13.21
N ASN A 30 -3.37 0.42 14.12
CA ASN A 30 -3.87 -0.94 13.95
C ASN A 30 -5.21 -0.89 13.20
N VAL A 31 -5.31 -1.63 12.11
CA VAL A 31 -6.50 -1.72 11.25
C VAL A 31 -6.78 -3.18 10.92
N ARG A 32 -8.04 -3.47 10.57
CA ARG A 32 -8.37 -4.72 9.90
C ARG A 32 -8.07 -4.58 8.41
N LEU A 33 -7.42 -5.58 7.81
CA LEU A 33 -7.19 -5.65 6.37
C LEU A 33 -7.88 -6.88 5.80
N THR A 34 -8.57 -6.70 4.67
CA THR A 34 -9.00 -7.77 3.77
C THR A 34 -8.57 -7.43 2.35
N PHE A 35 -8.84 -8.33 1.41
CA PHE A 35 -8.53 -8.11 0.00
C PHE A 35 -9.73 -8.44 -0.87
N TYR A 36 -9.84 -7.69 -1.95
CA TYR A 36 -10.82 -7.88 -3.02
C TYR A 36 -10.13 -7.76 -4.36
N SER A 37 -10.82 -8.14 -5.42
CA SER A 37 -10.36 -8.06 -6.80
C SER A 37 -11.45 -7.55 -7.71
N TYR A 38 -11.16 -7.50 -9.02
CA TYR A 38 -12.20 -7.25 -10.00
C TYR A 38 -13.37 -8.24 -9.87
N VAL A 39 -13.11 -9.50 -9.52
CA VAL A 39 -14.12 -10.58 -9.54
C VAL A 39 -15.28 -10.29 -8.59
N ASP A 40 -14.98 -9.78 -7.41
CA ASP A 40 -15.88 -9.56 -6.29
C ASP A 40 -16.08 -8.10 -5.92
N ASN A 41 -15.51 -7.17 -6.71
CA ASN A 41 -15.89 -5.77 -6.70
C ASN A 41 -17.28 -5.57 -7.32
N THR A 42 -18.31 -6.15 -6.70
CA THR A 42 -19.70 -6.20 -7.16
C THR A 42 -20.66 -6.10 -5.97
N ASP A 43 -21.86 -5.59 -6.23
CA ASP A 43 -22.95 -5.51 -5.25
C ASP A 43 -23.93 -6.71 -5.33
N ASN A 44 -23.68 -7.67 -6.23
CA ASN A 44 -24.69 -8.66 -6.62
C ASN A 44 -24.55 -10.03 -5.94
N LEU A 45 -23.43 -10.31 -5.28
CA LEU A 45 -23.15 -11.56 -4.56
C LEU A 45 -22.42 -11.30 -3.22
N ASP A 46 -22.74 -10.18 -2.57
CA ASP A 46 -22.20 -9.79 -1.24
C ASP A 46 -20.66 -9.85 -1.14
N GLY A 47 -19.94 -9.53 -2.22
CA GLY A 47 -18.47 -9.57 -2.24
C GLY A 47 -17.84 -10.96 -2.10
N ASP A 48 -18.60 -12.06 -2.25
CA ASP A 48 -18.02 -13.42 -2.20
C ASP A 48 -17.28 -13.73 -3.51
N CYS A 49 -15.94 -13.67 -3.48
CA CYS A 49 -15.09 -14.00 -4.62
C CYS A 49 -15.30 -15.43 -5.14
N THR A 50 -15.49 -16.42 -4.26
CA THR A 50 -15.68 -17.81 -4.70
C THR A 50 -17.01 -17.97 -5.41
N ALA A 51 -18.09 -17.39 -4.88
CA ALA A 51 -19.40 -17.40 -5.53
C ALA A 51 -19.35 -16.67 -6.88
N ASN A 52 -18.71 -15.51 -6.95
CA ASN A 52 -18.51 -14.75 -8.18
C ASN A 52 -17.69 -15.54 -9.21
N CYS A 53 -16.61 -16.20 -8.81
CA CYS A 53 -15.84 -17.08 -9.70
C CYS A 53 -16.65 -18.27 -10.21
N ASN A 54 -17.46 -18.90 -9.36
CA ASN A 54 -18.35 -19.98 -9.77
C ASN A 54 -19.42 -19.52 -10.77
N ALA A 55 -19.83 -18.26 -10.69
CA ALA A 55 -20.73 -17.61 -11.65
C ALA A 55 -20.03 -17.10 -12.94
N GLY A 56 -18.72 -17.30 -13.07
CA GLY A 56 -17.92 -16.93 -14.25
C GLY A 56 -17.03 -15.70 -14.07
N GLY A 57 -17.09 -15.00 -12.93
CA GLY A 57 -16.17 -13.93 -12.54
C GLY A 57 -16.20 -12.68 -13.43
N THR A 58 -17.30 -12.42 -14.14
CA THR A 58 -17.41 -11.30 -15.07
C THR A 58 -18.17 -10.09 -14.50
N SER A 59 -18.67 -10.19 -13.28
CA SER A 59 -19.60 -9.23 -12.66
C SER A 59 -18.93 -7.95 -12.11
N GLY A 60 -17.60 -7.88 -12.12
CA GLY A 60 -16.78 -6.80 -11.58
C GLY A 60 -16.94 -5.40 -12.15
N THR A 61 -16.54 -4.41 -11.36
CA THR A 61 -16.17 -3.07 -11.85
C THR A 61 -14.77 -2.68 -11.42
N LEU A 62 -14.15 -1.75 -12.14
CA LEU A 62 -12.93 -1.05 -11.70
C LEU A 62 -13.22 0.41 -11.32
N GLN A 63 -14.44 0.88 -11.52
CA GLN A 63 -14.79 2.28 -11.23
C GLN A 63 -14.76 2.53 -9.73
N LEU A 64 -14.14 3.64 -9.35
CA LEU A 64 -13.96 4.01 -7.95
C LEU A 64 -15.05 4.95 -7.46
N ALA A 65 -15.43 4.81 -6.20
CA ALA A 65 -16.37 5.71 -5.55
C ALA A 65 -15.85 7.15 -5.42
N MET A 66 -14.53 7.36 -5.35
CA MET A 66 -13.91 8.66 -5.07
C MET A 66 -12.91 9.05 -6.17
N GLN A 67 -12.82 10.35 -6.46
CA GLN A 67 -11.94 10.90 -7.49
C GLN A 67 -10.83 11.74 -6.85
N CYS A 68 -9.63 11.17 -6.78
CA CYS A 68 -8.46 11.84 -6.22
C CYS A 68 -7.70 12.63 -7.30
N PRO A 69 -7.43 13.93 -7.11
CA PRO A 69 -6.71 14.73 -8.10
C PRO A 69 -5.37 14.11 -8.52
N GLY A 70 -5.15 14.02 -9.84
CA GLY A 70 -3.92 13.45 -10.41
C GLY A 70 -3.80 11.93 -10.32
N ARG A 71 -4.85 11.22 -9.91
CA ARG A 71 -4.89 9.75 -9.82
C ARG A 71 -5.88 9.17 -10.84
N SER A 72 -5.70 7.90 -11.19
CA SER A 72 -6.66 7.14 -11.99
C SER A 72 -7.98 6.96 -11.24
N GLY A 73 -9.10 7.14 -11.94
CA GLY A 73 -10.45 6.81 -11.47
C GLY A 73 -10.78 5.31 -11.52
N LEU A 74 -9.80 4.46 -11.82
CA LEU A 74 -9.92 3.00 -11.82
C LEU A 74 -9.12 2.36 -10.67
N ALA A 75 -9.63 1.24 -10.14
CA ALA A 75 -8.93 0.37 -9.22
C ALA A 75 -7.64 -0.18 -9.85
N GLY A 76 -6.62 -0.36 -9.01
CA GLY A 76 -5.27 -0.73 -9.43
C GLY A 76 -4.19 0.09 -8.71
N GLY A 77 -3.03 0.18 -9.36
CA GLY A 77 -1.78 0.72 -8.79
C GLY A 77 -0.68 -0.34 -8.78
N ILE A 78 0.57 0.05 -8.57
CA ILE A 78 1.71 -0.89 -8.47
C ILE A 78 2.30 -0.96 -7.04
N GLY A 79 1.82 -0.12 -6.13
CA GLY A 79 2.19 -0.12 -4.72
C GLY A 79 3.37 0.79 -4.38
N THR A 80 3.74 1.70 -5.28
CA THR A 80 4.69 2.79 -4.98
C THR A 80 3.94 4.00 -4.43
N GLN A 81 4.64 4.93 -3.78
CA GLN A 81 4.00 6.18 -3.29
C GLN A 81 3.38 7.01 -4.44
N ASP A 82 4.01 6.97 -5.61
CA ASP A 82 3.54 7.63 -6.84
C ASP A 82 2.46 6.83 -7.58
N SER A 83 2.26 5.56 -7.27
CA SER A 83 1.21 4.72 -7.85
C SER A 83 0.71 3.72 -6.80
N PRO A 84 0.04 4.25 -5.74
CA PRO A 84 -0.44 3.43 -4.65
C PRO A 84 -1.58 2.54 -5.12
N ILE A 85 -1.70 1.37 -4.50
CA ILE A 85 -2.80 0.43 -4.75
C ILE A 85 -4.08 0.98 -4.14
N THR A 86 -5.21 0.66 -4.77
CA THR A 86 -6.53 1.10 -4.31
C THR A 86 -6.89 0.41 -3.00
N ALA A 87 -7.43 1.18 -2.06
CA ALA A 87 -8.08 0.69 -0.85
C ALA A 87 -9.53 1.22 -0.77
N ALA A 88 -10.42 0.34 -0.33
CA ALA A 88 -11.82 0.62 -0.05
C ALA A 88 -12.07 0.59 1.46
N SER A 89 -13.05 1.37 1.93
CA SER A 89 -13.50 1.34 3.33
C SER A 89 -14.89 1.99 3.45
N ALA A 90 -15.57 1.77 4.58
CA ALA A 90 -16.82 2.45 4.91
C ALA A 90 -16.58 3.93 5.35
N GLY A 91 -15.34 4.29 5.69
CA GLY A 91 -14.93 5.67 5.97
C GLY A 91 -15.00 6.10 7.44
N ASP A 92 -15.59 5.29 8.31
CA ASP A 92 -15.77 5.58 9.73
C ASP A 92 -14.50 5.28 10.55
N GLY A 93 -14.07 6.27 11.34
CA GLY A 93 -12.96 6.10 12.29
C GLY A 93 -11.58 5.84 11.66
N LEU A 94 -11.43 5.99 10.34
CA LEU A 94 -10.18 5.68 9.65
C LEU A 94 -9.02 6.58 10.10
N PRO A 95 -7.80 6.01 10.21
CA PRO A 95 -6.58 6.78 10.47
C PRO A 95 -6.08 7.55 9.23
N VAL A 96 -6.77 7.42 8.09
CA VAL A 96 -6.42 8.01 6.80
C VAL A 96 -7.66 8.66 6.21
N ALA A 97 -7.55 9.92 5.79
CA ALA A 97 -8.64 10.63 5.12
C ALA A 97 -8.83 10.15 3.67
N GLU A 98 -9.98 10.49 3.06
CA GLU A 98 -10.20 10.30 1.61
C GLU A 98 -9.02 10.88 0.81
N CYS A 99 -8.56 10.12 -0.19
CA CYS A 99 -7.37 10.40 -0.99
C CYS A 99 -6.04 10.43 -0.23
N GLY A 100 -6.03 10.07 1.05
CA GLY A 100 -4.83 9.84 1.82
C GLY A 100 -4.19 8.50 1.47
N SER A 101 -2.86 8.48 1.46
CA SER A 101 -2.07 7.27 1.27
C SER A 101 -1.50 6.75 2.58
N PHE A 102 -1.33 5.43 2.67
CA PHE A 102 -0.69 4.75 3.78
C PHE A 102 0.18 3.61 3.26
N TYR A 103 1.03 3.08 4.12
CA TYR A 103 1.94 2.00 3.78
C TYR A 103 1.66 0.77 4.64
N VAL A 104 1.66 -0.40 4.01
CA VAL A 104 1.42 -1.70 4.64
C VAL A 104 2.74 -2.47 4.69
N PRO A 105 3.39 -2.60 5.87
CA PRO A 105 4.77 -3.09 5.96
C PRO A 105 4.98 -4.52 5.47
N TYR A 106 4.08 -5.45 5.78
CA TYR A 106 4.24 -6.86 5.38
C TYR A 106 4.05 -7.11 3.88
N LEU A 107 3.52 -6.11 3.16
CA LEU A 107 3.38 -6.13 1.71
C LEU A 107 4.48 -5.32 1.02
N GLU A 108 5.18 -4.47 1.77
CA GLU A 108 6.08 -3.43 1.27
C GLU A 108 5.44 -2.56 0.18
N LYS A 109 4.21 -2.10 0.43
CA LYS A 109 3.39 -1.40 -0.56
C LYS A 109 2.61 -0.23 0.02
N TRP A 110 2.44 0.76 -0.84
CA TRP A 110 1.58 1.91 -0.63
C TRP A 110 0.17 1.67 -1.14
N PHE A 111 -0.79 2.15 -0.37
CA PHE A 111 -2.20 2.14 -0.67
C PHE A 111 -2.78 3.53 -0.57
N ILE A 112 -3.92 3.78 -1.23
CA ILE A 112 -4.65 5.04 -1.19
C ILE A 112 -6.13 4.75 -0.97
N TYR A 113 -6.73 5.43 0.00
CA TYR A 113 -8.16 5.33 0.25
C TYR A 113 -8.92 6.14 -0.80
N LYS A 114 -9.59 5.45 -1.73
CA LYS A 114 -10.31 6.09 -2.84
C LYS A 114 -11.52 5.29 -3.33
N ASP A 115 -11.94 4.29 -2.59
CA ASP A 115 -13.09 3.46 -2.94
C ASP A 115 -13.98 3.19 -1.72
N PHE A 116 -15.21 2.74 -1.94
CA PHE A 116 -16.16 2.49 -0.88
C PHE A 116 -16.42 1.01 -0.71
N CYS A 117 -16.48 0.56 0.54
CA CYS A 117 -16.82 -0.81 0.91
C CYS A 117 -17.90 -0.79 1.98
N THR A 118 -19.08 -1.30 1.66
CA THR A 118 -20.24 -1.31 2.57
C THR A 118 -19.98 -2.18 3.81
N ASP A 119 -19.32 -3.32 3.61
CA ASP A 119 -19.07 -4.32 4.65
C ASP A 119 -17.85 -4.02 5.52
N CYS A 120 -17.12 -2.94 5.21
CA CYS A 120 -15.94 -2.50 5.93
C CYS A 120 -16.26 -1.63 7.15
N GLN A 121 -17.40 -1.89 7.80
CA GLN A 121 -17.83 -1.23 9.04
C GLN A 121 -17.34 -2.09 10.22
N ALA A 122 -16.10 -1.91 10.66
CA ALA A 122 -15.54 -2.68 11.77
C ALA A 122 -14.78 -1.80 12.77
N ASP A 123 -14.65 -2.34 13.99
CA ASP A 123 -13.73 -1.89 15.04
C ASP A 123 -12.73 -3.02 15.31
N PRO A 124 -11.43 -2.88 14.98
CA PRO A 124 -10.76 -1.65 14.52
C PRO A 124 -11.14 -1.23 13.08
N PRO A 125 -10.81 0.01 12.67
CA PRO A 125 -11.08 0.50 11.32
C PRO A 125 -10.60 -0.47 10.24
N HIS A 126 -11.38 -0.63 9.17
CA HIS A 126 -11.19 -1.69 8.18
C HIS A 126 -10.94 -1.13 6.78
N PHE A 127 -9.85 -1.58 6.16
CA PHE A 127 -9.58 -1.39 4.73
C PHE A 127 -9.66 -2.71 3.97
N ASP A 128 -10.30 -2.68 2.81
CA ASP A 128 -10.27 -3.74 1.84
C ASP A 128 -9.37 -3.36 0.67
N LEU A 129 -8.41 -4.21 0.32
CA LEU A 129 -7.27 -3.84 -0.52
C LEU A 129 -7.34 -4.53 -1.89
N PHE A 130 -7.20 -3.76 -2.97
CA PHE A 130 -7.35 -4.30 -4.32
C PHE A 130 -6.17 -5.19 -4.72
N ALA A 131 -6.42 -6.48 -4.89
CA ALA A 131 -5.44 -7.51 -5.24
C ALA A 131 -5.17 -7.61 -6.74
N GLY A 132 -6.14 -7.22 -7.60
CA GLY A 132 -5.96 -7.19 -9.05
C GLY A 132 -7.18 -7.67 -9.85
N GLY A 133 -6.93 -8.15 -11.07
CA GLY A 133 -7.96 -8.62 -12.00
C GLY A 133 -8.55 -7.52 -12.89
N MET A 134 -9.21 -7.95 -13.98
CA MET A 134 -9.89 -7.08 -14.94
C MET A 134 -10.94 -7.89 -15.74
N PRO A 135 -11.85 -7.25 -16.51
CA PRO A 135 -12.91 -7.96 -17.25
C PRO A 135 -12.41 -9.09 -18.14
N ASP A 136 -11.31 -8.86 -18.87
CA ASP A 136 -10.77 -9.83 -19.83
C ASP A 136 -9.77 -10.81 -19.18
N ASN A 137 -9.45 -10.62 -17.89
CA ASN A 137 -8.52 -11.47 -17.16
C ASN A 137 -8.80 -11.39 -15.66
N ASN A 138 -9.83 -12.13 -15.25
CA ASN A 138 -10.33 -12.13 -13.88
C ASN A 138 -9.59 -13.12 -12.97
N PHE A 139 -8.79 -14.01 -13.56
CA PHE A 139 -7.94 -14.99 -12.88
C PHE A 139 -8.66 -15.93 -11.90
N CYS A 140 -9.94 -16.19 -12.14
CA CYS A 140 -10.67 -17.19 -11.37
C CYS A 140 -10.09 -18.60 -11.55
N PRO A 141 -10.01 -19.44 -10.49
CA PRO A 141 -10.31 -19.12 -9.09
C PRO A 141 -9.09 -18.62 -8.28
N ASN A 142 -7.93 -18.52 -8.92
CA ASN A 142 -6.65 -18.28 -8.26
C ASN A 142 -6.59 -16.95 -7.50
N ILE A 143 -7.31 -15.92 -7.97
CA ILE A 143 -7.33 -14.62 -7.30
C ILE A 143 -8.04 -14.65 -5.94
N CYS A 144 -9.14 -15.42 -5.80
CA CYS A 144 -9.83 -15.57 -4.52
C CYS A 144 -8.95 -16.30 -3.49
N ALA A 145 -8.29 -17.37 -3.93
CA ALA A 145 -7.31 -18.05 -3.08
C ALA A 145 -6.15 -17.13 -2.69
N CYS A 146 -5.92 -16.07 -3.47
CA CYS A 146 -4.90 -15.08 -3.16
C CYS A 146 -5.34 -14.06 -2.13
N GLU A 147 -6.56 -13.56 -2.24
CA GLU A 147 -7.17 -12.69 -1.23
C GLU A 147 -7.16 -13.36 0.15
N ASP A 148 -7.51 -14.64 0.22
CA ASP A 148 -7.45 -15.44 1.46
C ASP A 148 -6.03 -15.51 2.04
N GLN A 149 -5.01 -15.67 1.20
CA GLN A 149 -3.61 -15.75 1.64
C GLN A 149 -3.05 -14.40 2.09
N LEU A 150 -3.45 -13.33 1.42
CA LEU A 150 -3.02 -11.97 1.75
C LEU A 150 -3.70 -11.45 3.02
N THR A 151 -4.93 -11.91 3.30
CA THR A 151 -5.75 -11.50 4.45
C THR A 151 -5.12 -11.92 5.78
N PRO A 152 -4.74 -10.95 6.63
CA PRO A 152 -4.28 -11.21 7.99
C PRO A 152 -5.38 -11.85 8.86
N GLY A 153 -5.00 -12.79 9.74
CA GLY A 153 -5.90 -13.37 10.73
C GLY A 153 -6.21 -12.48 11.94
N GLY A 154 -5.79 -11.21 11.93
CA GLY A 154 -5.96 -10.26 13.02
C GLY A 154 -5.53 -8.85 12.60
N ASP A 155 -5.48 -7.93 13.56
CA ASP A 155 -5.14 -6.52 13.29
C ASP A 155 -3.73 -6.37 12.69
N THR A 156 -3.60 -5.35 11.84
CA THR A 156 -2.38 -5.04 11.12
C THR A 156 -1.97 -3.59 11.34
N CYS A 157 -0.69 -3.40 11.66
CA CYS A 157 -0.04 -2.12 11.72
C CYS A 157 0.15 -1.55 10.30
N ILE A 158 -0.34 -0.33 10.10
CA ILE A 158 -0.06 0.48 8.93
C ILE A 158 0.68 1.76 9.32
N TYR A 159 1.41 2.33 8.37
CA TYR A 159 2.11 3.59 8.53
C TYR A 159 1.37 4.72 7.80
N THR A 160 1.12 5.82 8.49
CA THR A 160 0.41 7.00 7.97
C THR A 160 1.26 8.27 8.16
N ASP A 161 0.83 9.39 7.58
CA ASP A 161 1.49 10.71 7.71
C ASP A 161 3.00 10.72 7.42
N ILE A 162 3.41 10.02 6.36
CA ILE A 162 4.82 9.85 5.97
C ILE A 162 5.31 11.13 5.27
N SER A 163 6.00 11.98 6.04
CA SER A 163 6.29 13.38 5.69
C SER A 163 7.47 13.65 4.75
N ASP A 164 8.31 12.66 4.41
CA ASP A 164 9.57 12.87 3.67
C ASP A 164 9.74 12.01 2.40
N GLY A 165 8.69 11.36 1.93
CA GLY A 165 8.78 10.49 0.75
C GLY A 165 9.56 9.19 0.98
N GLY A 166 9.90 8.88 2.25
CA GLY A 166 10.18 7.57 2.81
C GLY A 166 11.09 6.65 1.99
N GLY A 167 12.31 6.44 2.46
CA GLY A 167 13.16 5.29 2.07
C GLY A 167 12.63 3.95 2.59
N LEU A 168 11.32 3.77 2.61
CA LEU A 168 10.68 2.49 2.88
C LEU A 168 10.96 1.57 1.69
N THR A 169 11.28 0.32 1.98
CA THR A 169 11.41 -0.70 0.93
C THR A 169 10.09 -0.81 0.19
N VAL A 170 10.13 -0.85 -1.15
CA VAL A 170 8.94 -1.12 -1.95
C VAL A 170 9.15 -2.38 -2.75
N SER A 171 8.27 -3.35 -2.55
CA SER A 171 8.28 -4.58 -3.35
C SER A 171 7.81 -4.28 -4.77
N GLY A 172 8.63 -4.64 -5.75
CA GLY A 172 8.33 -4.51 -7.18
C GLY A 172 7.35 -5.56 -7.73
N SER A 173 7.05 -6.61 -6.97
CA SER A 173 6.13 -7.68 -7.39
C SER A 173 4.67 -7.23 -7.31
N ALA A 174 3.80 -7.67 -8.22
CA ALA A 174 2.36 -7.48 -8.06
C ALA A 174 1.84 -8.28 -6.85
N LEU A 175 0.79 -7.80 -6.16
CA LEU A 175 0.16 -8.58 -5.07
C LEU A 175 -0.25 -9.97 -5.56
N PHE A 176 -0.79 -10.03 -6.77
CA PHE A 176 -1.08 -11.25 -7.49
C PHE A 176 -0.54 -11.18 -8.92
N ASP A 177 0.23 -12.18 -9.35
CA ASP A 177 0.89 -12.22 -10.67
C ASP A 177 0.11 -13.05 -11.73
N GLY A 178 -1.10 -13.49 -11.38
CA GLY A 178 -1.91 -14.42 -12.17
C GLY A 178 -1.80 -15.87 -11.72
N SER A 179 -0.81 -16.21 -10.89
CA SER A 179 -0.61 -17.55 -10.33
C SER A 179 -0.26 -17.56 -8.86
N ASN A 180 0.54 -16.59 -8.38
CA ASN A 180 1.06 -16.53 -7.02
C ASN A 180 0.71 -15.21 -6.34
N CYS A 181 0.65 -15.28 -5.01
CA CYS A 181 0.51 -14.13 -4.12
C CYS A 181 1.87 -13.71 -3.60
N ASN A 182 2.19 -12.43 -3.70
CA ASN A 182 3.48 -11.90 -3.31
C ASN A 182 3.35 -10.96 -2.11
N PHE A 183 4.04 -11.30 -1.03
CA PHE A 183 4.15 -10.50 0.19
C PHE A 183 5.45 -10.85 0.92
N SER A 184 5.98 -9.92 1.74
CA SER A 184 7.35 -10.00 2.28
C SER A 184 7.45 -10.65 3.67
N GLY A 185 6.33 -10.88 4.36
CA GLY A 185 6.31 -11.44 5.72
C GLY A 185 4.95 -11.96 6.20
N SER A 186 4.85 -12.33 7.47
CA SER A 186 3.58 -12.78 8.06
C SER A 186 2.57 -11.64 8.21
N SER A 187 1.31 -11.91 7.86
CA SER A 187 0.25 -10.94 7.59
C SER A 187 -0.31 -10.18 8.81
N ALA A 188 -0.21 -10.73 10.04
CA ALA A 188 -0.68 -10.08 11.26
C ALA A 188 0.49 -9.49 12.08
N SER A 189 0.45 -8.20 12.37
CA SER A 189 1.36 -7.54 13.32
C SER A 189 0.69 -6.30 13.91
N SER A 190 0.69 -6.14 15.23
CA SER A 190 0.15 -4.95 15.90
C SER A 190 1.25 -3.95 16.22
N CYS A 191 1.02 -2.64 16.04
CA CYS A 191 1.86 -1.57 16.58
C CYS A 191 1.52 -1.23 18.03
#